data_AF-B8IM73-F1
#
_entry.id   AF-B8IM73-F1
#
_cell.length_a   1.000
_cell.length_b   1.000
_cell.length_c   1.000
_cell.angle_alpha   90.00
_cell.angle_beta   90.00
_cell.angle_gamma   90.00
#
_symmetry.space_group_name_H-M   'P 1'
#
loop_
_entity.id
_entity.type
_entity.pdbx_description
1 polymer ?
#
loop_
_entity_poly.entity_id
_entity_poly.type
_entity_poly.pdbx_seq_one_letter_code
_entity_poly.pdbx_strand_id
1 'polypeptide(L)'
;MPVKTNTPRAGLLQLAKLVAGDLRRGQVSSGLQAVGAALSESAGAVLILLDLLIAESAKKCPNDSLCDAFLFMIGQALAEARMALEADAHGPAAELIAEVKRALIEAAEAGQLSPELLMALAQQFATAKLDLGNDLRSLTAALSEQAAAHSTPLNPEDIAAHYTALAEALGHDPFLIQAQLSEQLAAFPDEQRGVIVGSLITSDVPAMREAALGWLLDPSPTVSQQTAKALAAAAARGLVSAESTERMVLMRPWLPELVQASLDVAVRACRQRGALPATKATAQINAVIASSCDGAGAQSFFVPLKRGRKLALASLLVKHGFGVRNAWVQENLSRREADQLLAEIGHVLDPFDASPEILQIAVSHGLAVGLDRREPPPSALCSFLKPSA
;
A
#
# COMPACT_ATOMS: atom_id res chain seq x y z
N MET A 1 1.46 49.36 -17.13
CA MET A 1 0.59 48.16 -17.14
C MET A 1 1.47 46.94 -16.95
N PRO A 2 1.36 46.16 -15.87
CA PRO A 2 2.15 44.95 -15.75
C PRO A 2 1.49 43.84 -16.57
N VAL A 3 2.28 43.19 -17.41
CA VAL A 3 1.90 41.98 -18.16
C VAL A 3 1.62 40.90 -17.12
N LYS A 4 0.35 40.48 -16.98
CA LYS A 4 0.00 39.29 -16.21
C LYS A 4 0.61 38.08 -16.91
N THR A 5 1.66 37.52 -16.32
CA THR A 5 2.29 36.25 -16.71
C THR A 5 1.34 35.08 -16.45
N ASN A 6 0.33 34.92 -17.31
CA ASN A 6 -0.63 33.79 -17.32
C ASN A 6 -0.04 32.49 -17.89
N THR A 7 1.25 32.49 -18.24
CA THR A 7 1.97 31.42 -18.96
C THR A 7 1.99 30.06 -18.24
N PRO A 8 2.13 29.95 -16.90
CA PRO A 8 2.22 28.65 -16.23
C PRO A 8 0.90 27.86 -16.28
N ARG A 9 -0.23 28.54 -16.04
CA ARG A 9 -1.56 27.94 -15.99
C ARG A 9 -2.02 27.43 -17.35
N ALA A 10 -1.79 28.21 -18.40
CA ALA A 10 -2.15 27.83 -19.77
C ALA A 10 -1.34 26.60 -20.25
N GLY A 11 -0.04 26.55 -19.93
CA GLY A 11 0.81 25.40 -20.25
C GLY A 11 0.36 24.13 -19.54
N LEU A 12 0.08 24.20 -18.23
CA LEU A 12 -0.41 23.06 -17.45
C LEU A 12 -1.77 22.54 -17.95
N LEU A 13 -2.68 23.45 -18.33
CA LEU A 13 -3.96 23.06 -18.92
C LEU A 13 -3.79 22.35 -20.27
N GLN A 14 -2.84 22.79 -21.10
CA GLN A 14 -2.54 22.14 -22.36
C GLN A 14 -1.93 20.75 -22.14
N LEU A 15 -1.03 20.62 -21.17
CA LEU A 15 -0.47 19.34 -20.76
C LEU A 15 -1.57 18.38 -20.28
N ALA A 16 -2.47 18.83 -19.41
CA ALA A 16 -3.59 18.02 -18.93
C ALA A 16 -4.52 17.54 -20.08
N LYS A 17 -4.73 18.35 -21.13
CA LYS A 17 -5.47 17.91 -22.32
C LYS A 17 -4.77 16.80 -23.10
N LEU A 18 -3.43 16.83 -23.16
CA LEU A 18 -2.64 15.76 -23.79
C LEU A 18 -2.74 14.48 -22.97
N VAL A 19 -2.54 14.59 -21.65
CA VAL A 19 -2.71 13.49 -20.68
C VAL A 19 -4.10 12.86 -20.79
N ALA A 20 -5.17 13.67 -20.83
CA ALA A 20 -6.54 13.20 -21.02
C ALA A 20 -6.75 12.48 -22.36
N GLY A 21 -5.99 12.85 -23.40
CA GLY A 21 -5.99 12.16 -24.69
C GLY A 21 -5.33 10.78 -24.61
N ASP A 22 -4.19 10.69 -23.92
CA ASP A 22 -3.42 9.46 -23.74
C ASP A 22 -4.14 8.46 -22.83
N LEU A 23 -4.70 8.91 -21.70
CA LEU A 23 -5.47 8.08 -20.78
C LEU A 23 -6.67 7.41 -21.48
N ARG A 24 -7.41 8.16 -22.31
CA ARG A 24 -8.54 7.61 -23.10
C ARG A 24 -8.11 6.56 -24.12
N ARG A 25 -6.86 6.59 -24.58
CA ARG A 25 -6.30 5.61 -25.51
C ARG A 25 -5.65 4.41 -24.80
N GLY A 26 -5.58 4.43 -23.46
CA GLY A 26 -4.83 3.43 -22.69
C GLY A 26 -3.33 3.44 -22.98
N GLN A 27 -2.78 4.58 -23.41
CA GLN A 27 -1.38 4.72 -23.78
C GLN A 27 -0.61 5.47 -22.68
N VAL A 28 0.57 4.95 -22.33
CA VAL A 28 1.55 5.69 -21.51
C VAL A 28 2.62 6.22 -22.45
N SER A 29 2.51 7.49 -22.84
CA SER A 29 3.53 8.15 -23.67
C SER A 29 4.80 8.44 -22.84
N SER A 30 5.94 8.58 -23.50
CA SER A 30 7.17 9.04 -22.83
C SER A 30 7.01 10.43 -22.21
N GLY A 31 6.11 11.25 -22.77
CA GLY A 31 5.69 12.52 -22.19
C GLY A 31 5.07 12.35 -20.81
N LEU A 32 4.14 11.38 -20.64
CA LEU A 32 3.50 11.07 -19.35
C LEU A 32 4.52 10.65 -18.27
N GLN A 33 5.58 9.94 -18.65
CA GLN A 33 6.64 9.52 -17.72
C GLN A 33 7.45 10.71 -17.17
N ALA A 34 7.64 11.78 -17.97
CA ALA A 34 8.40 12.96 -17.55
C ALA A 34 7.56 13.99 -16.75
N VAL A 35 6.22 13.87 -16.78
CA VAL A 35 5.33 14.84 -16.11
C VAL A 35 5.55 14.85 -14.60
N GLY A 36 5.68 13.67 -13.97
CA GLY A 36 5.90 13.58 -12.53
C GLY A 36 7.13 14.35 -12.08
N ALA A 37 8.29 14.05 -12.69
CA ALA A 37 9.56 14.64 -12.32
C ALA A 37 9.53 16.18 -12.46
N ALA A 38 9.09 16.68 -13.61
CA ALA A 38 9.01 18.12 -13.87
C ALA A 38 8.04 18.85 -12.93
N LEU A 39 6.93 18.21 -12.51
CA LEU A 39 5.99 18.80 -11.56
C LEU A 39 6.51 18.77 -10.13
N SER A 40 7.22 17.69 -9.74
CA SER A 40 7.74 17.53 -8.38
C SER A 40 8.83 18.55 -8.02
N GLU A 41 9.51 19.13 -9.02
CA GLU A 41 10.48 20.21 -8.84
C GLU A 41 9.84 21.57 -8.49
N SER A 42 8.52 21.72 -8.63
CA SER A 42 7.82 22.99 -8.41
C SER A 42 6.50 22.79 -7.65
N ALA A 43 6.52 23.06 -6.34
CA ALA A 43 5.29 23.07 -5.54
C ALA A 43 4.21 23.98 -6.15
N GLY A 44 4.61 25.14 -6.67
CA GLY A 44 3.70 26.07 -7.36
C GLY A 44 2.99 25.44 -8.57
N ALA A 45 3.65 24.57 -9.34
CA ALA A 45 3.00 23.89 -10.46
C ALA A 45 1.93 22.89 -9.98
N VAL A 46 2.22 22.14 -8.92
CA VAL A 46 1.27 21.19 -8.31
C VAL A 46 0.07 21.93 -7.70
N LEU A 47 0.30 23.06 -7.02
CA LEU A 47 -0.76 23.89 -6.48
C LEU A 47 -1.66 24.48 -7.59
N ILE A 48 -1.09 24.90 -8.72
CA ILE A 48 -1.88 25.36 -9.87
C ILE A 48 -2.72 24.21 -10.45
N LEU A 49 -2.21 22.98 -10.50
CA LEU A 49 -2.99 21.82 -10.92
C LEU A 49 -4.15 21.54 -9.97
N LEU A 50 -3.92 21.65 -8.67
CA LEU A 50 -4.98 21.52 -7.66
C LEU A 50 -6.06 22.58 -7.85
N ASP A 51 -5.69 23.86 -8.02
CA ASP A 51 -6.63 24.94 -8.31
C ASP A 51 -7.44 24.70 -9.59
N LEU A 52 -6.80 24.16 -10.62
CA LEU A 52 -7.45 23.83 -11.89
C LEU A 52 -8.45 22.68 -11.72
N LEU A 53 -8.10 21.66 -10.95
CA LEU A 53 -8.96 20.53 -10.64
C LEU A 53 -10.19 20.96 -9.82
N ILE A 54 -9.99 21.77 -8.77
CA ILE A 54 -11.07 22.33 -7.95
C ILE A 54 -12.01 23.19 -8.84
N ALA A 55 -11.44 24.05 -9.69
CA ALA A 55 -12.23 24.89 -10.57
C ALA A 55 -13.00 24.09 -11.65
N GLU A 56 -12.43 22.99 -12.17
CA GLU A 56 -13.08 22.13 -13.16
C GLU A 56 -14.21 21.30 -12.55
N SER A 57 -13.99 20.72 -11.38
CA SER A 57 -14.97 19.90 -10.65
C SER A 57 -16.16 20.73 -10.13
N ALA A 58 -15.96 22.00 -9.82
CA ALA A 58 -17.04 22.91 -9.38
C ALA A 58 -17.97 23.38 -10.52
N LYS A 59 -17.67 23.06 -11.78
CA LYS A 59 -18.53 23.45 -12.91
C LYS A 59 -19.85 22.69 -12.88
N LYS A 60 -20.90 23.31 -13.43
CA LYS A 60 -22.21 22.66 -13.60
C LYS A 60 -22.15 21.36 -14.42
N CYS A 61 -21.26 21.31 -15.41
CA CYS A 61 -20.93 20.11 -16.18
C CYS A 61 -19.40 19.98 -16.19
N PRO A 62 -18.82 19.25 -15.22
CA PRO A 62 -17.38 19.00 -15.18
C PRO A 62 -16.93 18.23 -16.43
N ASN A 63 -15.67 18.42 -16.82
CA ASN A 63 -15.03 17.57 -17.80
C ASN A 63 -14.28 16.44 -17.09
N ASP A 64 -14.93 15.29 -16.95
CA ASP A 64 -14.40 14.13 -16.21
C ASP A 64 -13.01 13.71 -16.70
N SER A 65 -12.81 13.64 -18.02
CA SER A 65 -11.50 13.29 -18.59
C SER A 65 -10.40 14.29 -18.23
N LEU A 66 -10.76 15.55 -17.99
CA LEU A 66 -9.80 16.57 -17.58
C LEU A 66 -9.55 16.52 -16.07
N CYS A 67 -10.58 16.25 -15.27
CA CYS A 67 -10.43 15.98 -13.83
C CYS A 67 -9.51 14.77 -13.60
N ASP A 68 -9.74 13.67 -14.32
CA ASP A 68 -8.91 12.46 -14.27
C ASP A 68 -7.45 12.76 -14.64
N ALA A 69 -7.23 13.58 -15.67
CA ALA A 69 -5.89 13.99 -16.06
C ALA A 69 -5.19 14.81 -14.98
N PHE A 70 -5.88 15.77 -14.34
CA PHE A 70 -5.31 16.52 -13.23
C PHE A 70 -4.98 15.63 -12.03
N LEU A 71 -5.90 14.74 -11.64
CA LEU A 71 -5.67 13.77 -10.57
C LEU A 71 -4.45 12.88 -10.86
N PHE A 72 -4.36 12.35 -12.08
CA PHE A 72 -3.21 11.55 -12.51
C PHE A 72 -1.91 12.34 -12.41
N MET A 73 -1.88 13.57 -12.91
CA MET A 73 -0.68 14.42 -12.87
C MET A 73 -0.24 14.73 -11.44
N ILE A 74 -1.19 15.02 -10.54
CA ILE A 74 -0.93 15.23 -9.11
C ILE A 74 -0.36 13.94 -8.49
N GLY A 75 -0.96 12.78 -8.78
CA GLY A 75 -0.47 11.47 -8.32
C GLY A 75 0.97 11.18 -8.75
N GLN A 76 1.33 11.50 -10.01
CA GLN A 76 2.71 11.36 -10.48
C GLN A 76 3.67 12.30 -9.76
N ALA A 77 3.28 13.56 -9.54
CA ALA A 77 4.10 14.52 -8.80
C ALA A 77 4.31 14.08 -7.33
N LEU A 78 3.28 13.52 -6.69
CA LEU A 78 3.37 12.95 -5.34
C LEU A 78 4.28 11.72 -5.29
N ALA A 79 4.23 10.84 -6.30
CA ALA A 79 5.09 9.66 -6.37
C ALA A 79 6.58 10.04 -6.46
N GLU A 80 6.90 11.06 -7.24
CA GLU A 80 8.24 11.63 -7.36
C GLU A 80 8.66 12.38 -6.08
N ALA A 81 7.77 13.18 -5.50
CA ALA A 81 8.01 13.84 -4.22
C ALA A 81 8.30 12.82 -3.10
N ARG A 82 7.63 11.66 -3.08
CA ARG A 82 7.98 10.57 -2.16
C ARG A 82 9.42 10.11 -2.39
N MET A 83 9.84 9.86 -3.62
CA MET A 83 11.20 9.39 -3.90
C MET A 83 12.26 10.41 -3.45
N ALA A 84 12.02 11.69 -3.71
CA ALA A 84 12.89 12.77 -3.26
C ALA A 84 12.91 12.91 -1.73
N LEU A 85 11.75 12.79 -1.07
CA LEU A 85 11.64 12.79 0.40
C LEU A 85 12.40 11.61 1.03
N GLU A 86 12.38 10.45 0.38
CA GLU A 86 13.14 9.29 0.84
C GLU A 86 14.66 9.50 0.71
N ALA A 87 15.11 10.34 -0.23
CA ALA A 87 16.52 10.71 -0.38
C ALA A 87 16.94 11.83 0.60
N ASP A 88 16.07 12.82 0.81
CA ASP A 88 16.28 13.94 1.73
C ASP A 88 14.97 14.29 2.45
N ALA A 89 14.89 13.89 3.72
CA ALA A 89 13.70 14.06 4.56
C ALA A 89 13.35 15.54 4.86
N HIS A 90 14.30 16.45 4.68
CA HIS A 90 14.13 17.89 4.92
C HIS A 90 14.33 18.73 3.65
N GLY A 91 14.38 18.08 2.49
CA GLY A 91 14.55 18.74 1.21
C GLY A 91 13.27 19.39 0.67
N PRO A 92 13.33 19.97 -0.53
CA PRO A 92 12.20 20.67 -1.16
C PRO A 92 10.93 19.83 -1.32
N ALA A 93 11.05 18.50 -1.43
CA ALA A 93 9.91 17.61 -1.51
C ALA A 93 9.06 17.60 -0.23
N ALA A 94 9.68 17.77 0.94
CA ALA A 94 8.97 17.88 2.21
C ALA A 94 8.09 19.14 2.24
N GLU A 95 8.63 20.27 1.75
CA GLU A 95 7.91 21.53 1.62
C GLU A 95 6.74 21.40 0.64
N LEU A 96 6.96 20.80 -0.53
CA LEU A 96 5.91 20.54 -1.51
C LEU A 96 4.75 19.75 -0.90
N ILE A 97 5.04 18.64 -0.22
CA ILE A 97 4.00 17.80 0.38
C ILE A 97 3.23 18.58 1.47
N ALA A 98 3.94 19.36 2.29
CA ALA A 98 3.32 20.18 3.33
C ALA A 98 2.42 21.27 2.73
N GLU A 99 2.86 21.94 1.66
CA GLU A 99 2.07 22.96 0.97
C GLU A 99 0.81 22.39 0.30
N VAL A 100 0.92 21.24 -0.37
CA VAL A 100 -0.24 20.57 -0.98
C VAL A 100 -1.25 20.17 0.10
N LYS A 101 -0.80 19.58 1.22
CA LYS A 101 -1.70 19.25 2.34
C LYS A 101 -2.40 20.47 2.90
N ARG A 102 -1.67 21.56 3.12
CA ARG A 102 -2.23 22.82 3.61
C ARG A 102 -3.28 23.39 2.66
N ALA A 103 -3.00 23.41 1.36
CA ALA A 103 -3.94 23.87 0.35
C ALA A 103 -5.23 23.02 0.31
N LEU A 104 -5.10 21.70 0.50
CA LEU A 104 -6.26 20.81 0.59
C LEU A 104 -7.12 21.08 1.82
N ILE A 105 -6.49 21.35 2.98
CA ILE A 105 -7.21 21.71 4.21
C ILE A 105 -7.97 23.03 4.00
N GLU A 106 -7.27 24.06 3.50
CA GLU A 106 -7.86 25.37 3.22
C GLU A 106 -9.05 25.27 2.24
N ALA A 107 -8.92 24.47 1.17
CA ALA A 107 -9.99 24.24 0.20
C ALA A 107 -11.18 23.44 0.77
N ALA A 108 -10.91 22.44 1.62
CA ALA A 108 -11.95 21.68 2.30
C ALA A 108 -12.75 22.57 3.28
N GLU A 109 -12.07 23.37 4.10
CA GLU A 109 -12.69 24.30 5.05
C GLU A 109 -13.50 25.40 4.34
N ALA A 110 -13.05 25.84 3.16
CA ALA A 110 -13.77 26.77 2.31
C ALA A 110 -14.98 26.14 1.57
N GLY A 111 -15.24 24.83 1.75
CA GLY A 111 -16.34 24.13 1.09
C GLY A 111 -16.15 23.97 -0.42
N GLN A 112 -14.91 24.02 -0.91
CA GLN A 112 -14.59 23.94 -2.34
C GLN A 112 -14.35 22.51 -2.83
N LEU A 113 -14.19 21.55 -1.90
CA LEU A 113 -13.98 20.15 -2.21
C LEU A 113 -15.27 19.37 -1.95
N SER A 114 -15.75 18.67 -2.98
CA SER A 114 -16.79 17.65 -2.79
C SER A 114 -16.22 16.43 -2.06
N PRO A 115 -17.05 15.63 -1.36
CA PRO A 115 -16.60 14.40 -0.72
C PRO A 115 -15.89 13.44 -1.70
N GLU A 116 -16.40 13.32 -2.92
CA GLU A 116 -15.85 12.44 -3.97
C GLU A 116 -14.47 12.90 -4.42
N LEU A 117 -14.29 14.22 -4.62
CA LEU A 117 -13.00 14.78 -5.03
C LEU A 117 -11.94 14.63 -3.93
N LEU A 118 -12.32 14.89 -2.68
CA LEU A 118 -11.40 14.73 -1.55
C LEU A 118 -10.97 13.26 -1.39
N MET A 119 -11.90 12.32 -1.56
CA MET A 119 -11.59 10.89 -1.57
C MET A 119 -10.63 10.52 -2.71
N ALA A 120 -10.86 11.03 -3.92
CA ALA A 120 -9.99 10.78 -5.06
C ALA A 120 -8.57 11.32 -4.85
N LEU A 121 -8.43 12.49 -4.20
CA LEU A 121 -7.15 13.08 -3.83
C LEU A 121 -6.47 12.29 -2.71
N ALA A 122 -7.21 11.87 -1.69
CA ALA A 122 -6.72 10.98 -0.64
C ALA A 122 -6.17 9.66 -1.21
N GLN A 123 -6.82 9.13 -2.24
CA GLN A 123 -6.34 7.95 -2.97
C GLN A 123 -5.00 8.22 -3.67
N GLN A 124 -4.77 9.41 -4.23
CA GLN A 124 -3.46 9.73 -4.84
C GLN A 124 -2.33 9.74 -3.80
N PHE A 125 -2.58 10.24 -2.59
CA PHE A 125 -1.61 10.14 -1.49
C PHE A 125 -1.34 8.69 -1.10
N ALA A 126 -2.39 7.88 -0.96
CA ALA A 126 -2.28 6.45 -0.64
C ALA A 126 -1.47 5.67 -1.68
N THR A 127 -1.81 5.82 -2.97
CA THR A 127 -1.09 5.19 -4.09
C THR A 127 0.36 5.67 -4.16
N ALA A 128 0.61 6.96 -3.90
CA ALA A 128 1.96 7.51 -3.79
C ALA A 128 2.69 7.10 -2.50
N LYS A 129 2.06 6.33 -1.60
CA LYS A 129 2.58 5.92 -0.27
C LYS A 129 3.02 7.10 0.60
N LEU A 130 2.31 8.21 0.48
CA LEU A 130 2.47 9.39 1.33
C LEU A 130 1.34 9.41 2.36
N ASP A 131 1.68 9.71 3.61
CA ASP A 131 0.64 9.91 4.61
C ASP A 131 -0.16 11.17 4.26
N LEU A 132 -1.48 11.07 4.24
CA LEU A 132 -2.39 12.20 4.06
C LEU A 132 -2.38 13.12 5.29
N GLY A 133 -2.22 12.57 6.49
CA GLY A 133 -2.33 13.27 7.77
C GLY A 133 -3.74 13.24 8.38
N ASN A 134 -3.81 13.33 9.71
CA ASN A 134 -5.04 13.15 10.48
C ASN A 134 -6.10 14.22 10.21
N ASP A 135 -5.70 15.47 9.97
CA ASP A 135 -6.64 16.57 9.74
C ASP A 135 -7.44 16.34 8.46
N LEU A 136 -6.76 16.01 7.35
CA LEU A 136 -7.41 15.70 6.08
C LEU A 136 -8.22 14.40 6.14
N ARG A 137 -7.74 13.36 6.85
CA ARG A 137 -8.55 12.15 7.09
C ARG A 137 -9.84 12.48 7.83
N SER A 138 -9.76 13.31 8.88
CA SER A 138 -10.92 13.71 9.68
C SER A 138 -11.91 14.54 8.87
N LEU A 139 -11.42 15.46 8.04
CA LEU A 139 -12.25 16.23 7.11
C LEU A 139 -12.94 15.30 6.09
N THR A 140 -12.21 14.33 5.55
CA THR A 140 -12.77 13.30 4.65
C THR A 140 -13.88 12.51 5.32
N ALA A 141 -13.70 12.14 6.59
CA ALA A 141 -14.72 11.47 7.40
C ALA A 141 -15.98 12.32 7.55
N ALA A 142 -15.81 13.58 8.00
CA ALA A 142 -16.91 14.47 8.28
C ALA A 142 -17.76 14.75 7.03
N LEU A 143 -17.11 14.97 5.89
CA LEU A 143 -17.77 15.15 4.60
C LEU A 143 -18.45 13.87 4.11
N SER A 144 -17.82 12.70 4.31
CA SER A 144 -18.40 11.41 3.95
C SER A 144 -19.61 11.05 4.81
N GLU A 145 -19.58 11.34 6.10
CA GLU A 145 -20.70 11.10 7.02
C GLU A 145 -21.91 11.99 6.69
N GLN A 146 -21.66 13.26 6.32
CA GLN A 146 -22.70 14.16 5.82
C GLN A 146 -23.35 13.62 4.55
N ALA A 147 -22.57 13.08 3.61
CA ALA A 147 -23.10 12.45 2.40
C ALA A 147 -23.81 11.10 2.69
N ALA A 148 -23.27 10.30 3.61
CA ALA A 148 -23.81 8.99 3.99
C ALA A 148 -25.14 9.11 4.74
N ALA A 149 -25.38 10.20 5.48
CA ALA A 149 -26.67 10.50 6.09
C ALA A 149 -27.83 10.62 5.07
N HIS A 150 -27.51 10.73 3.78
CA HIS A 150 -28.46 10.76 2.67
C HIS A 150 -28.41 9.50 1.80
N SER A 151 -27.65 8.48 2.23
CA SER A 151 -27.41 7.23 1.51
C SER A 151 -28.14 6.05 2.16
N THR A 152 -28.48 5.04 1.38
CA THR A 152 -28.98 3.76 1.91
C THR A 152 -27.83 3.01 2.59
N PRO A 153 -28.01 2.50 3.82
CA PRO A 153 -26.99 1.68 4.47
C PRO A 153 -26.71 0.41 3.65
N LEU A 154 -25.43 0.03 3.53
CA LEU A 154 -25.00 -1.20 2.88
C LEU A 154 -25.58 -2.42 3.60
N ASN A 155 -26.18 -3.34 2.86
CA ASN A 155 -26.67 -4.62 3.38
C ASN A 155 -25.47 -5.54 3.70
N PRO A 156 -25.44 -6.23 4.87
CA PRO A 156 -24.44 -7.26 5.16
C PRO A 156 -24.24 -8.30 4.05
N GLU A 157 -25.30 -8.68 3.32
CA GLU A 157 -25.19 -9.63 2.21
C GLU A 157 -24.40 -9.04 1.03
N ASP A 158 -24.56 -7.75 0.72
CA ASP A 158 -23.81 -7.08 -0.35
C ASP A 158 -22.32 -7.01 -0.01
N ILE A 159 -22.00 -6.77 1.27
CA ILE A 159 -20.61 -6.77 1.76
C ILE A 159 -19.99 -8.16 1.63
N ALA A 160 -20.72 -9.21 2.02
CA ALA A 160 -20.25 -10.59 1.89
C ALA A 160 -20.04 -11.00 0.42
N ALA A 161 -20.96 -10.60 -0.46
CA ALA A 161 -20.83 -10.83 -1.90
C ALA A 161 -19.60 -10.09 -2.48
N HIS A 162 -19.39 -8.83 -2.09
CA HIS A 162 -18.23 -8.05 -2.49
C HIS A 162 -16.92 -8.71 -2.04
N TYR A 163 -16.85 -9.16 -0.78
CA TYR A 163 -15.67 -9.87 -0.26
C TYR A 163 -15.39 -11.18 -1.00
N THR A 164 -16.44 -11.93 -1.34
CA THR A 164 -16.29 -13.17 -2.11
C THR A 164 -15.71 -12.88 -3.49
N ALA A 165 -16.29 -11.92 -4.22
CA ALA A 165 -15.83 -11.53 -5.55
C ALA A 165 -14.38 -11.02 -5.54
N LEU A 166 -14.00 -10.22 -4.53
CA LEU A 166 -12.63 -9.73 -4.39
C LEU A 166 -11.65 -10.87 -4.10
N ALA A 167 -12.02 -11.82 -3.22
CA ALA A 167 -11.17 -12.97 -2.93
C ALA A 167 -10.96 -13.84 -4.18
N GLU A 168 -12.00 -14.09 -4.97
CA GLU A 168 -11.91 -14.85 -6.22
C GLU A 168 -11.01 -14.15 -7.24
N ALA A 169 -11.18 -12.84 -7.43
CA ALA A 169 -10.38 -12.04 -8.37
C ALA A 169 -8.87 -12.06 -8.04
N LEU A 170 -8.53 -12.21 -6.76
CA LEU A 170 -7.15 -12.24 -6.26
C LEU A 170 -6.67 -13.66 -5.93
N GLY A 171 -7.37 -14.70 -6.41
CA GLY A 171 -6.96 -16.10 -6.25
C GLY A 171 -6.91 -16.58 -4.79
N HIS A 172 -7.67 -15.94 -3.90
CA HIS A 172 -7.68 -16.15 -2.46
C HIS A 172 -6.33 -15.90 -1.76
N ASP A 173 -5.41 -15.15 -2.39
CA ASP A 173 -4.13 -14.78 -1.76
C ASP A 173 -4.36 -13.68 -0.70
N PRO A 174 -4.14 -13.97 0.59
CA PRO A 174 -4.39 -13.02 1.66
C PRO A 174 -3.48 -11.78 1.60
N PHE A 175 -2.28 -11.90 1.03
CA PHE A 175 -1.34 -10.78 0.92
C PHE A 175 -1.72 -9.83 -0.22
N LEU A 176 -2.18 -10.37 -1.35
CA LEU A 176 -2.72 -9.54 -2.44
C LEU A 176 -4.03 -8.85 -2.02
N ILE A 177 -4.93 -9.58 -1.36
CA ILE A 177 -6.16 -9.01 -0.80
C ILE A 177 -5.85 -7.88 0.18
N GLN A 178 -4.92 -8.11 1.11
CA GLN A 178 -4.55 -7.09 2.09
C GLN A 178 -3.90 -5.87 1.42
N ALA A 179 -3.02 -6.05 0.44
CA ALA A 179 -2.39 -4.95 -0.28
C ALA A 179 -3.44 -4.09 -1.00
N GLN A 180 -4.35 -4.72 -1.76
CA GLN A 180 -5.42 -4.04 -2.49
C GLN A 180 -6.36 -3.27 -1.54
N LEU A 181 -6.82 -3.92 -0.47
CA LEU A 181 -7.71 -3.29 0.50
C LEU A 181 -7.01 -2.20 1.29
N SER A 182 -5.73 -2.37 1.64
CA SER A 182 -4.99 -1.33 2.39
C SER A 182 -4.85 -0.06 1.58
N GLU A 183 -4.63 -0.16 0.27
CA GLU A 183 -4.61 0.99 -0.62
C GLU A 183 -5.97 1.72 -0.68
N GLN A 184 -7.08 0.98 -0.70
CA GLN A 184 -8.43 1.56 -0.66
C GLN A 184 -8.77 2.18 0.70
N LEU A 185 -8.38 1.50 1.78
CA LEU A 185 -8.67 1.93 3.15
C LEU A 185 -7.75 3.07 3.62
N ALA A 186 -6.63 3.31 2.94
CA ALA A 186 -5.68 4.34 3.31
C ALA A 186 -6.22 5.77 3.20
N ALA A 187 -7.37 6.01 2.56
CA ALA A 187 -8.04 7.31 2.57
C ALA A 187 -8.91 7.54 3.82
N PHE A 188 -9.32 6.46 4.50
CA PHE A 188 -10.23 6.53 5.64
C PHE A 188 -9.51 6.94 6.94
N PRO A 189 -10.23 7.52 7.92
CA PRO A 189 -9.74 7.70 9.28
C PRO A 189 -9.46 6.38 9.98
N ASP A 190 -8.58 6.42 10.96
CA ASP A 190 -8.13 5.24 11.70
C ASP A 190 -9.27 4.49 12.39
N GLU A 191 -10.23 5.19 12.99
CA GLU A 191 -11.36 4.53 13.65
C GLU A 191 -12.26 3.77 12.66
N GLN A 192 -12.58 4.39 11.52
CA GLN A 192 -13.38 3.76 10.48
C GLN A 192 -12.63 2.58 9.83
N ARG A 193 -11.32 2.73 9.59
CA ARG A 193 -10.44 1.63 9.13
C ARG A 193 -10.48 0.47 10.10
N GLY A 194 -10.38 0.72 11.41
CA GLY A 194 -10.45 -0.31 12.43
C GLY A 194 -11.78 -1.07 12.45
N VAL A 195 -12.90 -0.37 12.24
CA VAL A 195 -14.22 -1.01 12.09
C VAL A 195 -14.27 -1.92 10.88
N ILE A 196 -13.78 -1.45 9.73
CA ILE A 196 -13.73 -2.24 8.49
C ILE A 196 -12.81 -3.45 8.65
N VAL A 197 -11.62 -3.29 9.24
CA VAL A 197 -10.73 -4.43 9.52
C VAL A 197 -11.39 -5.42 10.49
N GLY A 198 -12.15 -4.91 11.47
CA GLY A 198 -12.96 -5.74 12.36
C GLY A 198 -13.96 -6.63 11.62
N SER A 199 -14.63 -6.12 10.58
CA SER A 199 -15.54 -6.92 9.76
C SER A 199 -14.81 -8.00 8.95
N LEU A 200 -13.61 -7.70 8.43
CA LEU A 200 -12.76 -8.68 7.73
C LEU A 200 -12.36 -9.84 8.63
N ILE A 201 -12.00 -9.57 9.89
CA ILE A 201 -11.62 -10.58 10.89
C ILE A 201 -12.76 -11.57 11.16
N THR A 202 -14.01 -11.09 11.10
CA THR A 202 -15.21 -11.90 11.34
C THR A 202 -15.88 -12.40 10.06
N SER A 203 -15.32 -12.12 8.89
CA SER A 203 -15.88 -12.49 7.60
C SER A 203 -16.02 -14.02 7.48
N ASP A 204 -17.05 -14.49 6.80
CA ASP A 204 -17.21 -15.90 6.47
C ASP A 204 -16.19 -16.37 5.41
N VAL A 205 -15.64 -15.44 4.61
CA VAL A 205 -14.63 -15.71 3.60
C VAL A 205 -13.25 -15.94 4.28
N PRO A 206 -12.68 -17.16 4.27
CA PRO A 206 -11.44 -17.45 4.99
C PRO A 206 -10.26 -16.58 4.55
N ALA A 207 -10.15 -16.30 3.25
CA ALA A 207 -9.09 -15.45 2.71
C ALA A 207 -9.14 -14.01 3.25
N MET A 208 -10.33 -13.48 3.55
CA MET A 208 -10.49 -12.15 4.17
C MET A 208 -10.02 -12.15 5.62
N ARG A 209 -10.33 -13.21 6.38
CA ARG A 209 -9.84 -13.36 7.75
C ARG A 209 -8.31 -13.43 7.79
N GLU A 210 -7.72 -14.18 6.86
CA GLU A 210 -6.26 -14.29 6.72
C GLU A 210 -5.62 -12.97 6.27
N ALA A 211 -6.24 -12.24 5.33
CA ALA A 211 -5.77 -10.93 4.89
C ALA A 211 -5.80 -9.90 6.02
N ALA A 212 -6.82 -9.95 6.88
CA ALA A 212 -7.00 -9.02 8.00
C ALA A 212 -5.80 -8.99 8.98
N LEU A 213 -5.01 -10.08 9.04
CA LEU A 213 -3.80 -10.13 9.87
C LEU A 213 -2.76 -9.09 9.47
N GLY A 214 -2.71 -8.68 8.18
CA GLY A 214 -1.73 -7.70 7.72
C GLY A 214 -1.86 -6.34 8.41
N TRP A 215 -3.05 -5.97 8.91
CA TRP A 215 -3.26 -4.73 9.67
C TRP A 215 -2.69 -4.77 11.09
N LEU A 216 -2.15 -5.90 11.56
CA LEU A 216 -1.26 -5.89 12.73
C LEU A 216 -0.01 -5.05 12.47
N LEU A 217 0.44 -5.00 11.21
CA LEU A 217 1.60 -4.24 10.73
C LEU A 217 1.18 -2.90 10.11
N ASP A 218 0.02 -2.38 10.51
CA ASP A 218 -0.40 -1.05 10.08
C ASP A 218 0.46 0.04 10.73
N PRO A 219 0.90 1.08 9.98
CA PRO A 219 1.68 2.17 10.55
C PRO A 219 0.91 2.99 11.58
N SER A 220 -0.44 2.97 11.57
CA SER A 220 -1.25 3.58 12.62
C SER A 220 -1.23 2.70 13.88
N PRO A 221 -0.77 3.23 15.03
CA PRO A 221 -0.88 2.55 16.31
C PRO A 221 -2.33 2.24 16.71
N THR A 222 -3.28 3.08 16.29
CA THR A 222 -4.71 2.90 16.57
C THR A 222 -5.24 1.68 15.83
N VAL A 223 -4.98 1.59 14.53
CA VAL A 223 -5.47 0.49 13.68
C VAL A 223 -4.83 -0.84 14.08
N SER A 224 -3.52 -0.87 14.31
CA SER A 224 -2.82 -2.10 14.74
C SER A 224 -3.31 -2.60 16.11
N GLN A 225 -3.57 -1.69 17.07
CA GLN A 225 -4.13 -2.07 18.38
C GLN A 225 -5.58 -2.57 18.28
N GLN A 226 -6.43 -1.90 17.49
CA GLN A 226 -7.82 -2.33 17.29
C GLN A 226 -7.86 -3.71 16.62
N THR A 227 -7.02 -3.92 15.61
CA THR A 227 -6.84 -5.23 14.93
C THR A 227 -6.47 -6.32 15.92
N ALA A 228 -5.46 -6.08 16.78
CA ALA A 228 -5.03 -7.06 17.77
C ALA A 228 -6.13 -7.40 18.80
N LYS A 229 -6.91 -6.41 19.24
CA LYS A 229 -8.07 -6.63 20.14
C LYS A 229 -9.17 -7.43 19.46
N ALA A 230 -9.49 -7.10 18.21
CA ALA A 230 -10.49 -7.83 17.41
C ALA A 230 -10.06 -9.28 17.15
N LEU A 231 -8.78 -9.53 16.87
CA LEU A 231 -8.22 -10.88 16.74
C LEU A 231 -8.31 -11.68 18.05
N ALA A 232 -8.05 -11.06 19.20
CA ALA A 232 -8.23 -11.72 20.50
C ALA A 232 -9.69 -12.15 20.74
N ALA A 233 -10.65 -11.28 20.41
CA ALA A 233 -12.08 -11.60 20.50
C ALA A 233 -12.52 -12.66 19.47
N ALA A 234 -11.94 -12.67 18.27
CA ALA A 234 -12.18 -13.68 17.25
C ALA A 234 -11.58 -15.05 17.63
N ALA A 235 -10.38 -15.05 18.22
CA ALA A 235 -9.71 -16.26 18.72
C ALA A 235 -10.54 -16.94 19.83
N ALA A 236 -11.10 -16.16 20.76
CA ALA A 236 -12.00 -16.68 21.79
C ALA A 236 -13.23 -17.41 21.22
N ARG A 237 -13.70 -16.99 20.03
CA ARG A 237 -14.81 -17.59 19.28
C ARG A 237 -14.39 -18.72 18.34
N GLY A 238 -13.09 -18.99 18.19
CA GLY A 238 -12.57 -20.03 17.29
C GLY A 238 -12.56 -19.64 15.81
N LEU A 239 -12.56 -18.33 15.49
CA LEU A 239 -12.56 -17.84 14.10
C LEU A 239 -11.14 -17.68 13.51
N VAL A 240 -10.11 -17.85 14.33
CA VAL A 240 -8.69 -17.72 13.95
C VAL A 240 -8.12 -19.09 13.63
N SER A 241 -7.54 -19.23 12.45
CA SER A 241 -6.97 -20.49 11.98
C SER A 241 -5.62 -20.80 12.62
N ALA A 242 -5.14 -22.04 12.45
CA ALA A 242 -3.78 -22.40 12.84
C ALA A 242 -2.72 -21.61 12.05
N GLU A 243 -2.95 -21.39 10.75
CA GLU A 243 -2.07 -20.60 9.91
C GLU A 243 -2.01 -19.13 10.35
N SER A 244 -3.17 -18.54 10.64
CA SER A 244 -3.25 -17.22 11.27
C SER A 244 -2.44 -17.17 12.57
N THR A 245 -2.56 -18.20 13.42
CA THR A 245 -1.82 -18.29 14.69
C THR A 245 -0.31 -18.32 14.48
N GLU A 246 0.17 -19.08 13.50
CA GLU A 246 1.60 -19.12 13.16
C GLU A 246 2.12 -17.78 12.64
N ARG A 247 1.35 -17.09 11.79
CA ARG A 247 1.68 -15.76 11.28
C ARG A 247 1.70 -14.74 12.40
N MET A 248 0.73 -14.76 13.31
CA MET A 248 0.74 -13.92 14.52
C MET A 248 2.02 -14.14 15.35
N VAL A 249 2.42 -15.40 15.60
CA VAL A 249 3.66 -15.70 16.32
C VAL A 249 4.89 -15.18 15.58
N LEU A 250 4.91 -15.29 14.24
CA LEU A 250 6.00 -14.78 13.40
C LEU A 250 6.09 -13.25 13.45
N MET A 251 4.95 -12.55 13.38
CA MET A 251 4.90 -11.08 13.39
C MET A 251 5.15 -10.48 14.77
N ARG A 252 4.90 -11.23 15.85
CA ARG A 252 5.01 -10.74 17.24
C ARG A 252 6.26 -9.90 17.53
N PRO A 253 7.49 -10.29 17.12
CA PRO A 253 8.70 -9.51 17.40
C PRO A 253 8.76 -8.17 16.67
N TRP A 254 7.94 -7.98 15.64
CA TRP A 254 7.90 -6.76 14.83
C TRP A 254 6.90 -5.73 15.35
N LEU A 255 6.14 -6.08 16.39
CA LEU A 255 5.04 -5.26 16.90
C LEU A 255 5.44 -4.50 18.16
N PRO A 256 4.87 -3.31 18.41
CA PRO A 256 5.01 -2.62 19.70
C PRO A 256 4.49 -3.47 20.86
N GLU A 257 5.07 -3.30 22.07
CA GLU A 257 4.74 -4.10 23.26
C GLU A 257 3.23 -4.15 23.58
N LEU A 258 2.54 -3.02 23.43
CA LEU A 258 1.10 -2.92 23.69
C LEU A 258 0.28 -3.82 22.73
N VAL A 259 0.70 -3.91 21.48
CA VAL A 259 0.07 -4.77 20.47
C VAL A 259 0.43 -6.24 20.74
N GLN A 260 1.69 -6.53 21.13
CA GLN A 260 2.13 -7.88 21.50
C GLN A 260 1.28 -8.47 22.63
N ALA A 261 0.94 -7.70 23.65
CA ALA A 261 0.12 -8.18 24.78
C ALA A 261 -1.26 -8.69 24.33
N SER A 262 -1.92 -7.96 23.43
CA SER A 262 -3.22 -8.38 22.87
C SER A 262 -3.07 -9.60 21.96
N LEU A 263 -1.99 -9.65 21.19
CA LEU A 263 -1.67 -10.78 20.33
C LEU A 263 -1.40 -12.07 21.13
N ASP A 264 -0.71 -11.95 22.26
CA ASP A 264 -0.42 -13.08 23.16
C ASP A 264 -1.69 -13.69 23.75
N VAL A 265 -2.71 -12.88 24.01
CA VAL A 265 -4.05 -13.35 24.41
C VAL A 265 -4.69 -14.14 23.27
N ALA A 266 -4.66 -13.63 22.04
CA ALA A 266 -5.21 -14.31 20.87
C ALA A 266 -4.52 -15.66 20.63
N VAL A 267 -3.19 -15.70 20.63
CA VAL A 267 -2.39 -16.92 20.42
C VAL A 267 -2.67 -17.94 21.53
N ARG A 268 -2.77 -17.51 22.79
CA ARG A 268 -3.11 -18.40 23.92
C ARG A 268 -4.50 -19.01 23.75
N ALA A 269 -5.49 -18.22 23.38
CA ALA A 269 -6.85 -18.72 23.12
C ALA A 269 -6.87 -19.75 21.97
N CYS A 270 -6.13 -19.50 20.88
CA CYS A 270 -6.02 -20.45 19.77
C CYS A 270 -5.39 -21.79 20.20
N ARG A 271 -4.29 -21.73 20.98
CA ARG A 271 -3.60 -22.92 21.49
C ARG A 271 -4.48 -23.75 22.42
N GLN A 272 -5.24 -23.10 23.30
CA GLN A 272 -6.18 -23.79 24.20
C GLN A 272 -7.29 -24.52 23.45
N ARG A 273 -7.64 -24.06 22.24
CA ARG A 273 -8.65 -24.71 21.37
C ARG A 273 -8.06 -25.78 20.45
N GLY A 274 -6.77 -26.08 20.57
CA GLY A 274 -6.13 -27.14 19.79
C GLY A 274 -5.74 -26.75 18.37
N ALA A 275 -5.54 -25.45 18.09
CA ALA A 275 -4.92 -25.01 16.85
C ALA A 275 -3.46 -25.50 16.80
N LEU A 276 -3.25 -26.69 16.22
CA LEU A 276 -1.94 -27.29 16.03
C LEU A 276 -1.24 -26.64 14.83
N PRO A 277 0.09 -26.41 14.89
CA PRO A 277 0.86 -25.95 13.75
C PRO A 277 0.66 -26.88 12.55
N ALA A 278 0.43 -26.31 11.38
CA ALA A 278 0.33 -27.10 10.16
C ALA A 278 1.71 -27.70 9.84
N THR A 279 1.78 -29.02 9.65
CA THR A 279 3.03 -29.67 9.21
C THR A 279 3.23 -29.34 7.72
N LYS A 280 3.92 -28.23 7.43
CA LYS A 280 4.22 -27.81 6.05
C LYS A 280 5.50 -28.51 5.55
N ALA A 281 5.48 -28.97 4.30
CA ALA A 281 6.67 -29.51 3.65
C ALA A 281 7.74 -28.43 3.50
N THR A 282 8.98 -28.73 3.87
CA THR A 282 10.08 -27.77 3.79
C THR A 282 10.40 -27.46 2.33
N ALA A 283 10.26 -26.19 1.94
CA ALA A 283 10.73 -25.72 0.64
C ALA A 283 12.27 -25.78 0.61
N GLN A 284 12.84 -26.32 -0.46
CA GLN A 284 14.29 -26.33 -0.64
C GLN A 284 14.70 -25.06 -1.39
N ILE A 285 15.64 -24.29 -0.82
CA ILE A 285 16.26 -23.15 -1.50
C ILE A 285 17.18 -23.71 -2.58
N ASN A 286 16.94 -23.36 -3.85
CA ASN A 286 17.78 -23.78 -4.96
C ASN A 286 18.99 -22.86 -5.15
N ALA A 287 18.75 -21.54 -5.03
CA ALA A 287 19.73 -20.50 -5.17
C ALA A 287 19.24 -19.23 -4.46
N VAL A 288 20.15 -18.27 -4.25
CA VAL A 288 19.83 -16.91 -3.85
C VAL A 288 20.50 -16.00 -4.86
N ILE A 289 19.71 -15.11 -5.46
CA ILE A 289 20.17 -14.15 -6.45
C ILE A 289 19.94 -12.76 -5.87
N ALA A 290 20.93 -11.88 -5.92
CA ALA A 290 20.82 -10.52 -5.43
C ALA A 290 21.11 -9.53 -6.55
N SER A 291 20.48 -8.36 -6.51
CA SER A 291 20.92 -7.22 -7.32
C SER A 291 22.07 -6.48 -6.64
N SER A 292 22.80 -5.67 -7.40
CA SER A 292 23.56 -4.56 -6.84
C SER A 292 22.61 -3.57 -6.14
N CYS A 293 23.17 -2.73 -5.25
CA CYS A 293 22.43 -1.61 -4.68
C CYS A 293 22.31 -0.51 -5.74
N ASP A 294 21.09 -0.01 -5.97
CA ASP A 294 20.89 1.13 -6.84
C ASP A 294 21.34 2.47 -6.18
N GLY A 295 21.27 3.57 -6.95
CA GLY A 295 21.64 4.90 -6.47
C GLY A 295 20.75 5.44 -5.34
N ALA A 296 19.59 4.83 -5.09
CA ALA A 296 18.70 5.14 -3.98
C ALA A 296 18.91 4.19 -2.78
N GLY A 297 19.87 3.27 -2.86
CA GLY A 297 20.19 2.30 -1.81
C GLY A 297 19.22 1.13 -1.73
N ALA A 298 18.44 0.85 -2.78
CA ALA A 298 17.57 -0.32 -2.84
C ALA A 298 18.32 -1.55 -3.39
N GLN A 299 18.04 -2.70 -2.79
CA GLN A 299 18.61 -3.99 -3.18
C GLN A 299 17.50 -5.06 -3.20
N SER A 300 17.43 -5.81 -4.29
CA SER A 300 16.49 -6.91 -4.46
C SER A 300 17.16 -8.27 -4.26
N PHE A 301 16.45 -9.21 -3.66
CA PHE A 301 16.81 -10.62 -3.57
C PHE A 301 15.72 -11.45 -4.23
N PHE A 302 16.13 -12.51 -4.93
CA PHE A 302 15.28 -13.47 -5.60
C PHE A 302 15.71 -14.87 -5.20
N VAL A 303 14.75 -15.67 -4.72
CA VAL A 303 15.00 -16.98 -4.13
C VAL A 303 14.12 -18.00 -4.84
N PRO A 304 14.64 -18.70 -5.86
CA PRO A 304 13.95 -19.84 -6.45
C PRO A 304 13.89 -21.00 -5.43
N LEU A 305 12.68 -21.44 -5.16
CA LEU A 305 12.36 -22.51 -4.22
C LEU A 305 11.86 -23.73 -4.98
N LYS A 306 12.29 -24.92 -4.58
CA LYS A 306 11.73 -26.19 -5.06
C LYS A 306 10.72 -26.74 -4.06
N ARG A 307 9.53 -27.07 -4.56
CA ARG A 307 8.44 -27.69 -3.77
C ARG A 307 7.87 -28.89 -4.52
N GLY A 308 8.40 -30.07 -4.18
CA GLY A 308 8.06 -31.29 -4.89
C GLY A 308 8.34 -31.18 -6.39
N ARG A 309 7.27 -31.16 -7.20
CA ARG A 309 7.35 -31.05 -8.67
C ARG A 309 7.23 -29.62 -9.21
N LYS A 310 6.79 -28.66 -8.39
CA LYS A 310 6.63 -27.25 -8.79
C LYS A 310 7.74 -26.40 -8.19
N LEU A 311 7.90 -25.21 -8.76
CA LEU A 311 8.79 -24.17 -8.24
C LEU A 311 7.97 -23.02 -7.67
N ALA A 312 8.61 -22.23 -6.84
CA ALA A 312 8.14 -20.91 -6.46
C ALA A 312 9.31 -19.92 -6.58
N LEU A 313 9.01 -18.66 -6.83
CA LEU A 313 10.00 -17.59 -6.76
C LEU A 313 9.59 -16.62 -5.65
N ALA A 314 10.43 -16.51 -4.63
CA ALA A 314 10.26 -15.51 -3.58
C ALA A 314 11.15 -14.30 -3.89
N SER A 315 10.64 -13.10 -3.65
CA SER A 315 11.37 -11.85 -3.82
C SER A 315 11.29 -11.00 -2.58
N LEU A 316 12.38 -10.29 -2.29
CA LEU A 316 12.52 -9.36 -1.18
C LEU A 316 13.19 -8.10 -1.70
N LEU A 317 12.64 -6.94 -1.34
CA LEU A 317 13.24 -5.63 -1.57
C LEU A 317 13.61 -5.01 -0.23
N VAL A 318 14.88 -4.71 -0.03
CA VAL A 318 15.37 -3.91 1.10
C VAL A 318 15.86 -2.57 0.59
N LYS A 319 15.74 -1.52 1.41
CA LYS A 319 16.28 -0.20 1.10
C LYS A 319 17.03 0.35 2.29
N HIS A 320 18.26 0.83 2.03
CA HIS A 320 19.11 1.44 3.03
C HIS A 320 18.37 2.60 3.72
N GLY A 321 18.39 2.62 5.05
CA GLY A 321 17.69 3.63 5.85
C GLY A 321 16.17 3.49 5.94
N PHE A 322 15.55 2.49 5.29
CA PHE A 322 14.10 2.25 5.35
C PHE A 322 13.71 0.82 5.74
N GLY A 323 14.62 -0.15 5.59
CA GLY A 323 14.37 -1.55 5.95
C GLY A 323 13.75 -2.36 4.81
N VAL A 324 12.89 -3.33 5.15
CA VAL A 324 12.19 -4.16 4.15
C VAL A 324 11.05 -3.35 3.52
N ARG A 325 11.13 -3.11 2.20
CA ARG A 325 10.14 -2.31 1.45
C ARG A 325 9.10 -3.14 0.73
N ASN A 326 9.47 -4.34 0.30
CA ASN A 326 8.55 -5.24 -0.36
C ASN A 326 8.96 -6.69 -0.16
N ALA A 327 7.99 -7.59 -0.21
CA ALA A 327 8.21 -9.02 -0.25
C ALA A 327 7.05 -9.65 -1.01
N TRP A 328 7.30 -10.68 -1.80
CA TRP A 328 6.25 -11.46 -2.44
C TRP A 328 6.74 -12.87 -2.75
N VAL A 329 5.81 -13.79 -2.96
CA VAL A 329 6.09 -15.15 -3.38
C VAL A 329 5.16 -15.50 -4.52
N GLN A 330 5.71 -15.83 -5.67
CA GLN A 330 4.95 -16.37 -6.79
C GLN A 330 5.03 -17.89 -6.76
N GLU A 331 3.88 -18.50 -6.53
CA GLU A 331 3.73 -19.94 -6.32
C GLU A 331 3.46 -20.69 -7.63
N ASN A 332 3.53 -22.02 -7.57
CA ASN A 332 3.04 -22.91 -8.63
C ASN A 332 3.70 -22.76 -10.01
N LEU A 333 4.93 -22.26 -10.07
CA LEU A 333 5.68 -22.06 -11.31
C LEU A 333 6.15 -23.39 -11.90
N SER A 334 6.03 -23.50 -13.22
CA SER A 334 6.83 -24.43 -14.01
C SER A 334 8.29 -23.97 -14.06
N ARG A 335 9.19 -24.90 -14.40
CA ARG A 335 10.60 -24.56 -14.59
C ARG A 335 10.79 -23.46 -15.64
N ARG A 336 10.07 -23.55 -16.76
CA ARG A 336 10.14 -22.56 -17.84
C ARG A 336 9.71 -21.18 -17.38
N GLU A 337 8.62 -21.07 -16.61
CA GLU A 337 8.13 -19.78 -16.10
C GLU A 337 9.12 -19.17 -15.09
N ALA A 338 9.68 -19.98 -14.20
CA ALA A 338 10.70 -19.51 -13.26
C ALA A 338 11.96 -19.01 -13.97
N ASP A 339 12.45 -19.77 -14.97
CA ASP A 339 13.62 -19.38 -15.77
C ASP A 339 13.35 -18.08 -16.57
N GLN A 340 12.14 -17.94 -17.13
CA GLN A 340 11.73 -16.72 -17.85
C GLN A 340 11.68 -15.50 -16.92
N LEU A 341 11.06 -15.64 -15.74
CA LEU A 341 10.96 -14.55 -14.78
C LEU A 341 12.35 -14.08 -14.29
N LEU A 342 13.26 -15.04 -14.04
CA LEU A 342 14.65 -14.72 -13.69
C LEU A 342 15.42 -14.06 -14.85
N ALA A 343 15.16 -14.44 -16.10
CA ALA A 343 15.76 -13.79 -17.26
C ALA A 343 15.25 -12.35 -17.44
N GLU A 344 13.95 -12.11 -17.27
CA GLU A 344 13.35 -10.77 -17.28
C GLU A 344 13.94 -9.87 -16.18
N ILE A 345 14.12 -10.43 -14.98
CA ILE A 345 14.83 -9.77 -13.88
C ILE A 345 16.27 -9.40 -14.29
N GLY A 346 17.01 -10.33 -14.91
CA GLY A 346 18.37 -10.11 -15.36
C GLY A 346 18.53 -9.12 -16.53
N HIS A 347 17.44 -8.76 -17.21
CA HIS A 347 17.46 -7.69 -18.21
C HIS A 347 17.34 -6.29 -17.61
N VAL A 348 16.74 -6.18 -16.43
CA VAL A 348 16.47 -4.89 -15.76
C VAL A 348 17.47 -4.61 -14.65
N LEU A 349 17.87 -5.67 -13.94
CA LEU A 349 18.81 -5.61 -12.83
C LEU A 349 20.13 -6.24 -13.30
N ASP A 350 21.23 -5.88 -12.63
CA ASP A 350 22.52 -6.56 -12.78
C ASP A 350 22.66 -7.58 -11.63
N PRO A 351 22.05 -8.79 -11.75
CA PRO A 351 22.01 -9.74 -10.66
C PRO A 351 23.32 -10.53 -10.55
N PHE A 352 23.62 -10.97 -9.34
CA PHE A 352 24.70 -11.89 -9.04
C PHE A 352 24.25 -12.96 -8.06
N ASP A 353 24.93 -14.11 -8.08
CA ASP A 353 24.69 -15.18 -7.13
C ASP A 353 25.11 -14.74 -5.72
N ALA A 354 24.19 -14.83 -4.78
CA ALA A 354 24.39 -14.53 -3.38
C ALA A 354 24.24 -15.81 -2.52
N SER A 355 24.65 -15.72 -1.26
CA SER A 355 24.50 -16.83 -0.32
C SER A 355 23.24 -16.66 0.54
N PRO A 356 22.67 -17.76 1.07
CA PRO A 356 21.60 -17.69 2.06
C PRO A 356 21.94 -16.86 3.30
N GLU A 357 23.22 -16.83 3.70
CA GLU A 357 23.69 -16.03 4.83
C GLU A 357 23.59 -14.52 4.54
N ILE A 358 23.93 -14.09 3.33
CA ILE A 358 23.78 -12.68 2.92
C ILE A 358 22.30 -12.28 2.96
N LEU A 359 21.41 -13.13 2.45
CA LEU A 359 19.97 -12.90 2.52
C LEU A 359 19.49 -12.79 3.97
N GLN A 360 19.95 -13.69 4.86
CA GLN A 360 19.59 -13.65 6.27
C GLN A 360 20.04 -12.35 6.94
N ILE A 361 21.25 -11.88 6.64
CA ILE A 361 21.76 -10.59 7.12
C ILE A 361 20.89 -9.46 6.60
N ALA A 362 20.57 -9.43 5.30
CA ALA A 362 19.75 -8.40 4.69
C ALA A 362 18.34 -8.32 5.28
N VAL A 363 17.68 -9.46 5.51
CA VAL A 363 16.38 -9.54 6.20
C VAL A 363 16.48 -9.03 7.62
N SER A 364 17.48 -9.50 8.38
CA SER A 364 17.62 -9.16 9.80
C SER A 364 17.93 -7.67 9.99
N HIS A 365 18.84 -7.16 9.19
CA HIS A 365 19.16 -5.73 9.14
C HIS A 365 17.96 -4.90 8.68
N GLY A 366 17.27 -5.33 7.62
CA GLY A 366 16.09 -4.63 7.11
C GLY A 366 14.95 -4.56 8.13
N LEU A 367 14.73 -5.64 8.88
CA LEU A 367 13.78 -5.66 10.00
C LEU A 367 14.21 -4.70 11.11
N ALA A 368 15.48 -4.74 11.54
CA ALA A 368 15.97 -3.84 12.59
C ALA A 368 15.80 -2.36 12.20
N VAL A 369 16.21 -1.99 10.98
CA VAL A 369 16.07 -0.62 10.46
C VAL A 369 14.62 -0.16 10.42
N GLY A 370 13.70 -1.01 9.94
CA GLY A 370 12.27 -0.67 9.91
C GLY A 370 11.70 -0.46 11.32
N LEU A 371 12.03 -1.35 12.26
CA LEU A 371 11.57 -1.26 13.64
C LEU A 371 12.08 -0.03 14.38
N ASP A 372 13.36 0.33 14.20
CA ASP A 372 13.93 1.56 14.76
C ASP A 372 13.20 2.82 14.27
N ARG A 373 12.69 2.78 13.03
CA ARG A 373 11.91 3.86 12.42
C ARG A 373 10.42 3.81 12.72
N ARG A 374 9.95 2.77 13.43
CA ARG A 374 8.52 2.49 13.62
C ARG A 374 7.77 2.28 12.29
N GLU A 375 8.49 1.80 11.27
CA GLU A 375 7.95 1.39 9.98
C GLU A 375 7.92 -0.15 9.96
N PRO A 376 6.78 -0.80 10.24
CA PRO A 376 6.69 -2.25 10.23
C PRO A 376 6.92 -2.81 8.81
N PRO A 377 7.43 -4.06 8.68
CA PRO A 377 7.64 -4.68 7.38
C PRO A 377 6.30 -4.93 6.65
N PRO A 378 6.30 -5.12 5.33
CA PRO A 378 5.11 -5.57 4.61
C PRO A 378 4.64 -6.93 5.12
N SER A 379 3.32 -7.12 5.21
CA SER A 379 2.69 -8.38 5.67
C SER A 379 3.17 -9.60 4.88
N ALA A 380 3.39 -9.43 3.57
CA ALA A 380 3.89 -10.43 2.65
C ALA A 380 5.30 -10.97 3.00
N LEU A 381 6.05 -10.29 3.87
CA LEU A 381 7.29 -10.84 4.43
C LEU A 381 7.03 -12.16 5.18
N CYS A 382 5.85 -12.35 5.76
CA CYS A 382 5.47 -13.63 6.37
C CYS A 382 5.51 -14.77 5.35
N SER A 383 4.99 -14.53 4.13
CA SER A 383 5.06 -15.51 3.04
C SER A 383 6.50 -15.73 2.60
N PHE A 384 7.32 -14.69 2.53
CA PHE A 384 8.74 -14.84 2.16
C PHE A 384 9.52 -15.70 3.18
N LEU A 385 9.31 -15.49 4.49
CA LEU A 385 10.02 -16.20 5.55
C LEU A 385 9.47 -17.61 5.82
N LYS A 386 8.18 -17.80 5.59
CA LYS A 386 7.50 -19.10 5.70
C LYS A 386 6.64 -19.32 4.45
N PRO A 387 7.29 -19.57 3.31
CA PRO A 387 6.59 -19.73 2.04
C PRO A 387 5.70 -20.96 2.14
N SER A 388 4.40 -20.82 1.85
CA SER A 388 3.39 -21.87 2.00
C SER A 388 3.82 -23.13 1.25
N ALA A 389 3.53 -24.33 1.77
CA ALA A 389 4.00 -25.57 1.14
C ALA A 389 3.20 -25.91 -0.13
#